data_AF-A0A9W8LQF0-F1
#
_entry.id   AF-A0A9W8LQF0-F1
#
_cell.length_a   1.000
_cell.length_b   1.000
_cell.length_c   1.000
_cell.angle_alpha   90.00
_cell.angle_beta   90.00
_cell.angle_gamma   90.00
#
_symmetry.space_group_name_H-M   'P 1'
#
loop_
_entity.id
_entity.type
_entity.pdbx_description
1 polymer ?
#
loop_
_entity_poly.entity_id
_entity_poly.type
_entity_poly.pdbx_seq_one_letter_code
_entity_poly.pdbx_strand_id
1 'polypeptide(L)'
;LLGIQPFFVRALYPFKSEETSGLTFDRGEVIEVLACLESGWWNGICKNNRGWFPSNYVEHVSAEQVQLLRQAQQSQPQYQPQQVSFKEVF
;
A
#
# COMPACT_ATOMS: atom_id res chain seq x y z
N LEU A 1 18.98 -19.90 8.33
CA LEU A 1 17.72 -19.14 8.36
C LEU A 1 16.93 -19.55 7.13
N LEU A 2 15.80 -20.25 7.29
CA LEU A 2 14.96 -20.62 6.15
C LEU A 2 14.44 -19.33 5.50
N GLY A 3 14.94 -19.06 4.29
CA GLY A 3 14.67 -17.85 3.52
C GLY A 3 13.23 -17.88 3.03
N ILE A 4 12.37 -17.09 3.66
CA ILE A 4 11.09 -16.76 3.07
C ILE A 4 11.38 -15.79 1.94
N GLN A 5 11.15 -16.21 0.71
CA GLN A 5 11.26 -15.34 -0.44
C GLN A 5 10.14 -14.29 -0.32
N PRO A 6 10.46 -12.98 -0.36
CA PRO A 6 9.44 -11.96 -0.30
C PRO A 6 8.49 -12.11 -1.50
N PHE A 7 7.21 -11.91 -1.25
CA PHE A 7 6.16 -11.88 -2.27
C PHE A 7 5.33 -10.61 -2.12
N PHE A 8 4.60 -10.26 -3.18
CA PHE A 8 3.82 -9.04 -3.22
C PHE A 8 2.34 -9.32 -3.14
N VAL A 9 1.64 -8.39 -2.50
CA VAL A 9 0.19 -8.40 -2.37
C VAL A 9 -0.38 -7.02 -2.68
N ARG A 10 -1.64 -6.96 -3.08
CA ARG A 10 -2.40 -5.73 -3.27
C ARG A 10 -3.46 -5.60 -2.19
N ALA A 11 -3.58 -4.42 -1.60
CA ALA A 11 -4.65 -4.11 -0.67
C ALA A 11 -6.03 -4.11 -1.34
N LEU A 12 -6.92 -4.99 -0.88
CA LEU A 12 -8.35 -5.02 -1.26
C LEU A 12 -9.14 -3.93 -0.55
N TYR A 13 -8.74 -3.60 0.68
CA TYR A 13 -9.36 -2.63 1.57
C TYR A 13 -8.30 -1.75 2.23
N PRO A 14 -8.64 -0.50 2.64
CA PRO A 14 -7.72 0.29 3.43
C PRO A 14 -7.54 -0.31 4.84
N PHE A 15 -6.35 -0.17 5.40
CA PHE A 15 -6.05 -0.54 6.79
C PHE A 15 -5.30 0.62 7.45
N LYS A 16 -5.77 1.03 8.64
CA LYS A 16 -5.12 2.07 9.45
C LYS A 16 -4.79 1.47 10.80
N SER A 17 -3.51 1.53 11.17
CA SER A 17 -3.05 1.17 12.50
C SER A 17 -2.61 2.42 13.25
N GLU A 18 -2.99 2.50 14.52
CA GLU A 18 -2.52 3.53 15.46
C GLU A 18 -1.25 3.07 16.21
N GLU A 19 -0.89 1.79 16.09
CA GLU A 19 0.31 1.25 16.71
C GLU A 19 1.55 1.50 15.85
N THR A 20 2.68 1.81 16.50
CA THR A 20 3.97 1.97 15.82
C THR A 20 4.46 0.68 15.15
N SER A 21 3.95 -0.48 15.59
CA SER A 21 4.23 -1.79 15.03
C SER A 21 3.39 -2.11 13.79
N GLY A 22 2.29 -1.38 13.58
CA GLY A 22 1.30 -1.65 12.56
C GLY A 22 1.56 -0.89 11.26
N LEU A 23 1.17 -1.50 10.15
CA LEU A 23 1.24 -0.85 8.84
C LEU A 23 -0.05 -0.06 8.58
N THR A 24 0.05 1.02 7.81
CA THR A 24 -1.11 1.77 7.30
C THR A 24 -0.99 1.88 5.79
N PHE A 25 -2.07 1.57 5.07
CA PHE A 25 -2.14 1.61 3.61
C PHE A 25 -3.58 1.83 3.10
N ASP A 26 -3.68 2.36 1.89
CA ASP A 26 -4.93 2.54 1.16
C ASP A 26 -5.28 1.34 0.27
N ARG A 27 -6.53 1.28 -0.21
CA ARG A 27 -6.95 0.28 -1.19
C ARG A 27 -6.12 0.41 -2.47
N GLY A 28 -5.68 -0.73 -3.01
CA GLY A 28 -4.92 -0.82 -4.25
C GLY A 28 -3.42 -0.63 -4.08
N GLU A 29 -2.93 -0.31 -2.88
CA GLU A 29 -1.51 -0.24 -2.61
C GLU A 29 -0.84 -1.61 -2.69
N VAL A 30 0.41 -1.63 -3.14
CA VAL A 30 1.22 -2.84 -3.24
C VAL A 30 2.12 -2.94 -2.02
N ILE A 31 2.09 -4.11 -1.37
CA ILE A 31 2.83 -4.38 -0.15
C ILE A 31 3.81 -5.53 -0.43
N GLU A 32 5.07 -5.35 -0.04
CA GLU A 32 6.07 -6.42 -0.01
C GLU A 32 5.96 -7.16 1.32
N VAL A 33 5.62 -8.45 1.29
CA VAL A 33 5.48 -9.27 2.49
C VAL A 33 6.81 -9.90 2.87
N LEU A 34 7.23 -9.67 4.12
CA LEU A 34 8.52 -10.10 4.67
C LEU A 34 8.40 -11.26 5.67
N ALA A 35 7.26 -11.37 6.36
CA ALA A 35 7.00 -12.44 7.31
C ALA A 35 5.50 -12.72 7.43
N CYS A 36 5.16 -13.98 7.69
CA CYS A 36 3.79 -14.45 7.90
C CYS A 36 3.71 -15.17 9.24
N LEU A 37 2.80 -14.75 10.12
CA LEU A 37 2.48 -15.49 11.34
C LEU A 37 1.27 -16.39 11.11
N GLU A 38 1.20 -17.50 11.84
CA GLU A 38 0.06 -18.43 11.81
C GLU A 38 -1.26 -17.77 12.27
N SER A 39 -1.17 -16.68 13.04
CA SER A 39 -2.32 -15.87 13.46
C SER A 39 -3.01 -15.12 12.31
N GLY A 40 -2.44 -15.15 11.10
CA GLY A 40 -2.93 -14.39 9.96
C GLY A 40 -2.40 -12.95 9.90
N TRP A 41 -1.52 -12.56 10.82
CA TRP A 41 -0.81 -11.28 10.76
C TRP A 41 0.47 -11.38 9.94
N TRP A 42 0.60 -10.50 8.96
CA TRP A 42 1.77 -10.43 8.07
C TRP A 42 2.53 -9.14 8.31
N ASN A 43 3.86 -9.20 8.21
CA ASN A 43 4.73 -8.03 8.26
C ASN A 43 5.13 -7.68 6.84
N GLY A 44 5.00 -6.41 6.46
CA GLY A 44 5.38 -5.97 5.13
C GLY A 44 5.82 -4.52 5.05
N ILE A 45 6.26 -4.14 3.86
CA ILE A 45 6.64 -2.77 3.51
C ILE A 45 5.63 -2.23 2.49
N CYS A 46 5.06 -1.07 2.79
CA CYS A 46 4.22 -0.30 1.88
C CYS A 46 4.71 1.14 1.86
N LYS A 47 4.93 1.71 0.66
CA LYS A 47 5.61 3.00 0.48
C LYS A 47 6.95 2.99 1.26
N ASN A 48 7.05 3.80 2.31
CA ASN A 48 8.25 3.95 3.15
C ASN A 48 8.05 3.41 4.57
N ASN A 49 6.92 2.76 4.84
CA ASN A 49 6.56 2.26 6.17
C ASN A 49 6.63 0.74 6.21
N ARG A 50 7.00 0.20 7.37
CA ARG A 50 7.02 -1.23 7.68
C ARG A 50 6.15 -1.50 8.89
N GLY A 51 5.38 -2.58 8.85
CA GLY A 51 4.56 -2.96 10.00
C GLY A 51 3.71 -4.19 9.76
N TRP A 52 2.94 -4.55 10.79
CA TRP A 52 2.02 -5.68 10.79
C TRP A 52 0.65 -5.28 10.26
N PHE A 53 0.01 -6.19 9.51
CA PHE A 53 -1.33 -6.02 8.98
C PHE A 53 -2.05 -7.39 8.84
N PRO A 54 -3.39 -7.41 8.80
CA PRO A 54 -4.15 -8.63 8.65
C PRO A 54 -4.15 -9.13 7.19
N SER A 55 -3.76 -10.37 6.98
CA SER A 55 -3.61 -10.99 5.65
C SER A 55 -4.91 -11.08 4.84
N ASN A 56 -6.08 -11.05 5.47
CA ASN A 56 -7.37 -11.07 4.78
C ASN A 56 -7.75 -9.71 4.14
N TYR A 57 -6.90 -8.68 4.28
CA TYR A 57 -7.10 -7.36 3.64
C TYR A 57 -6.45 -7.26 2.27
N VAL A 58 -5.76 -8.31 1.84
CA VAL A 58 -4.91 -8.28 0.65
C VAL A 58 -5.15 -9.50 -0.24
N GLU A 59 -4.70 -9.41 -1.48
CA GLU A 59 -4.63 -10.53 -2.42
C GLU A 59 -3.22 -10.66 -2.99
N HIS A 60 -2.78 -11.87 -3.33
CA HIS A 60 -1.51 -12.08 -4.01
C HIS A 60 -1.51 -11.44 -5.40
N VAL A 61 -0.38 -10.86 -5.77
CA VAL A 61 -0.16 -10.33 -7.12
C VAL A 61 1.09 -10.92 -7.77
N SER A 62 1.02 -11.15 -9.07
CA SER A 62 2.17 -11.58 -9.87
C SER A 62 3.18 -10.44 -10.04
N ALA A 63 4.42 -10.76 -10.40
CA ALA A 63 5.45 -9.76 -10.69
C ALA A 63 5.02 -8.79 -11.81
N GLU A 64 4.31 -9.29 -12.83
CA GLU A 64 3.73 -8.47 -13.90
C GLU A 64 2.69 -7.49 -13.36
N GLN A 65 1.77 -7.97 -12.51
CA GLN A 65 0.75 -7.13 -11.89
C GLN A 65 1.38 -6.04 -11.00
N VAL A 66 2.45 -6.36 -10.27
CA VAL A 66 3.19 -5.38 -9.46
C VAL A 66 3.72 -4.24 -10.33
N GLN A 67 4.31 -4.55 -11.48
CA GLN A 67 4.84 -3.54 -12.40
C GLN A 67 3.74 -2.61 -12.91
N LEU A 68 2.61 -3.17 -13.34
CA LEU A 68 1.46 -2.41 -13.84
C LEU A 68 0.85 -1.52 -12.75
N LEU A 69 0.66 -2.04 -11.53
CA LEU A 69 0.09 -1.28 -10.41
C LEU A 69 0.98 -0.12 -9.99
N ARG A 70 2.31 -0.31 -9.95
CA ARG A 70 3.25 0.76 -9.60
C ARG A 70 3.29 1.87 -10.66
N GLN A 71 3.21 1.52 -11.95
CA GLN A 71 3.12 2.51 -13.03
C GLN A 71 1.82 3.31 -12.93
N ALA A 72 0.69 2.65 -12.66
CA ALA A 72 -0.60 3.32 -12.51
C ALA A 72 -0.62 4.30 -11.32
N GLN A 73 0.03 3.96 -10.21
CA GLN A 73 0.17 4.84 -9.04
C GLN A 73 1.02 6.09 -9.33
N GLN A 74 2.10 5.95 -10.10
CA GLN A 74 2.96 7.08 -10.50
C GLN A 74 2.30 7.99 -11.54
N SER A 75 1.33 7.47 -12.29
CA SER A 75 0.68 8.17 -13.40
C SER A 75 -0.61 8.91 -13.00
N GLN A 76 -1.03 8.85 -11.72
CA GLN A 76 -2.18 9.63 -11.27
C GLN A 76 -1.83 11.13 -11.28
N PRO A 77 -2.57 11.98 -12.01
CA PRO A 77 -2.35 13.41 -11.94
C PRO A 77 -2.61 13.87 -10.50
N GLN A 78 -1.56 14.40 -9.86
CA GLN A 78 -1.66 15.01 -8.55
C GLN A 78 -2.69 16.14 -8.64
N TYR A 79 -3.90 15.94 -8.11
CA TYR A 79 -4.89 17.00 -8.01
C TYR A 79 -4.37 18.05 -7.02
N GLN A 80 -3.70 19.08 -7.55
CA GLN A 80 -3.53 20.34 -6.85
C GLN A 80 -4.82 21.13 -7.12
N PRO A 81 -5.70 21.36 -6.13
CA PRO A 81 -6.73 22.35 -6.31
C PRO A 81 -6.02 23.68 -6.57
N GLN A 82 -6.03 24.12 -7.83
CA GLN A 82 -5.53 25.44 -8.21
C GLN A 82 -6.25 26.45 -7.33
N GLN A 83 -5.51 27.24 -6.55
CA GLN A 83 -6.05 28.41 -5.88
C GLN A 83 -6.66 29.30 -6.96
N VAL A 84 -7.97 29.23 -7.11
CA VAL A 84 -8.69 30.17 -7.97
C VAL A 84 -8.63 31.52 -7.23
N SER A 85 -7.77 32.40 -7.72
CA SER A 85 -7.66 33.78 -7.26
C SER A 85 -9.01 34.46 -7.44
N PHE A 86 -9.59 34.93 -6.34
CA PHE A 86 -10.91 35.58 -6.23
C PHE A 86 -10.99 36.97 -6.92
N LYS A 87 -10.23 37.23 -7.99
CA LYS A 87 -10.07 38.58 -8.57
C LYS A 87 -10.69 38.80 -9.95
N GLU A 88 -11.58 37.93 -10.43
CA GLU A 88 -12.31 38.16 -11.69
C GLU A 88 -13.84 38.12 -11.53
N VAL A 89 -14.35 38.62 -10.39
CA VAL A 89 -15.77 38.94 -10.23
C VAL A 89 -15.91 40.33 -9.62
N PHE A 90 -15.39 41.36 -10.28
CA PHE A 90 -15.86 42.75 -10.19
C PHE A 90 -15.50 43.50 -11.47
#